data_AF-A0A353F155-F1
#
_entry.id   AF-A0A353F155-F1
#
_cell.length_a   1.000
_cell.length_b   1.000
_cell.length_c   1.000
_cell.angle_alpha   90.00
_cell.angle_beta   90.00
_cell.angle_gamma   90.00
#
_symmetry.space_group_name_H-M   'P 1'
#
loop_
_entity.id
_entity.type
_entity.pdbx_description
1 polymer ?
#
loop_
_entity_poly.entity_id
_entity_poly.type
_entity_poly.pdbx_seq_one_letter_code
_entity_poly.pdbx_strand_id
1 'polypeptide(L)'
;MVFAKSLKISPGNFNVRFNVAEIEFVTKNYAKALEILEPLVLEAKKNKATETMTPLIKFKIALCKIKTGDLAGAEAIVAETDFLDDSPLFYFGQAALHYAKDDGVGAETWLARATRIFRSSNGGLLAPWQDTLIEFGYIKSFYGGDLEVESGISTGSGGE
;
A
#
# COMPACT_ATOMS: atom_id res chain seq x y z
N MET A 1 1.16 25.01 -0.59
CA MET A 1 1.66 23.61 -0.49
C MET A 1 2.94 23.58 0.34
N VAL A 2 2.89 23.00 1.54
CA VAL A 2 4.04 22.89 2.46
C VAL A 2 5.04 21.80 2.00
N PHE A 3 4.60 20.80 1.23
CA PHE A 3 5.42 19.68 0.79
C PHE A 3 6.40 19.98 -0.35
N ALA A 4 6.04 20.84 -1.30
CA ALA A 4 6.98 21.31 -2.33
C ALA A 4 8.16 22.11 -1.72
N LYS A 5 7.98 22.67 -0.51
CA LYS A 5 9.07 23.30 0.25
C LYS A 5 9.96 22.27 0.96
N SER A 6 9.42 21.16 1.49
CA SER A 6 10.23 20.14 2.17
C SER A 6 11.13 19.34 1.21
N LEU A 7 10.71 19.08 -0.03
CA LEU A 7 11.59 18.49 -1.07
C LEU A 7 12.84 19.35 -1.37
N LYS A 8 12.71 20.68 -1.31
CA LYS A 8 13.82 21.60 -1.57
C LYS A 8 14.82 21.70 -0.42
N ILE A 9 14.41 21.33 0.79
CA ILE A 9 15.21 21.52 2.01
C ILE A 9 16.10 20.29 2.29
N SER A 10 15.60 19.06 2.04
CA SER A 10 16.37 17.83 2.30
C SER A 10 16.07 16.71 1.29
N PRO A 11 16.47 16.85 0.00
CA PRO A 11 16.15 15.88 -1.04
C PRO A 11 16.77 14.49 -0.83
N GLY A 12 17.83 14.37 -0.02
CA GLY A 12 18.47 13.09 0.32
C GLY A 12 17.83 12.35 1.50
N ASN A 13 16.92 12.96 2.25
CA ASN A 13 16.35 12.35 3.44
C ASN A 13 15.43 11.16 3.06
N PHE A 14 15.67 10.00 3.67
CA PHE A 14 14.91 8.77 3.42
C PHE A 14 13.40 8.95 3.64
N ASN A 15 13.01 9.50 4.80
CA ASN A 15 11.60 9.69 5.16
C ASN A 15 10.90 10.69 4.24
N VAL A 16 11.60 11.74 3.80
CA VAL A 16 11.04 12.69 2.83
C VAL A 16 10.75 11.98 1.51
N ARG A 17 11.71 11.20 0.98
CA ARG A 17 11.50 10.44 -0.26
C ARG A 17 10.42 9.36 -0.12
N PHE A 18 10.39 8.66 1.01
CA PHE A 18 9.32 7.71 1.32
C PHE A 18 7.95 8.38 1.31
N ASN A 19 7.79 9.52 1.99
CA ASN A 19 6.53 10.26 2.00
C ASN A 19 6.11 10.75 0.59
N VAL A 20 7.07 11.10 -0.27
CA VAL A 20 6.75 11.43 -1.67
C VAL A 20 6.25 10.19 -2.42
N ALA A 21 6.92 9.05 -2.29
CA ALA A 21 6.44 7.78 -2.84
C ALA A 21 5.04 7.43 -2.33
N GLU A 22 4.75 7.65 -1.05
CA GLU A 22 3.42 7.42 -0.48
C GLU A 22 2.37 8.32 -1.14
N ILE A 23 2.67 9.61 -1.34
CA ILE A 23 1.77 10.53 -2.05
C ILE A 23 1.50 10.03 -3.48
N GLU A 24 2.54 9.66 -4.22
CA GLU A 24 2.37 9.11 -5.57
C GLU A 24 1.55 7.82 -5.56
N PHE A 25 1.77 6.94 -4.57
CA PHE A 25 1.02 5.70 -4.39
C PHE A 25 -0.47 5.96 -4.13
N VAL A 26 -0.82 6.80 -3.15
CA VAL A 26 -2.23 7.07 -2.77
C VAL A 26 -2.96 7.90 -3.82
N THR A 27 -2.24 8.71 -4.60
CA THR A 27 -2.79 9.44 -5.76
C THR A 27 -2.81 8.59 -7.04
N LYS A 28 -2.48 7.30 -6.94
CA LYS A 28 -2.52 6.30 -8.02
C LYS A 28 -1.53 6.55 -9.16
N ASN A 29 -0.49 7.34 -8.93
CA ASN A 29 0.65 7.52 -9.83
C ASN A 29 1.65 6.38 -9.65
N TYR A 30 1.23 5.13 -9.85
CA TYR A 30 2.00 3.93 -9.52
C TYR A 30 3.36 3.85 -10.23
N ALA A 31 3.46 4.33 -11.48
CA ALA A 31 4.74 4.42 -12.19
C ALA A 31 5.73 5.35 -11.48
N LYS A 32 5.25 6.51 -10.99
CA LYS A 32 6.09 7.47 -10.26
C LYS A 32 6.45 6.96 -8.86
N ALA A 33 5.52 6.28 -8.20
CA ALA A 33 5.79 5.60 -6.94
C ALA A 33 6.91 4.55 -7.11
N LEU A 34 6.90 3.74 -8.18
CA LEU A 34 7.96 2.78 -8.50
C LEU A 34 9.33 3.43 -8.67
N GLU A 35 9.42 4.50 -9.46
CA GLU A 35 10.67 5.24 -9.69
C GLU A 35 11.34 5.68 -8.38
N ILE A 36 10.55 5.93 -7.34
CA ILE A 36 11.04 6.36 -6.02
C ILE A 36 11.29 5.16 -5.10
N LEU A 37 10.36 4.19 -5.04
CA LEU A 37 10.41 3.08 -4.10
C LEU A 37 11.53 2.06 -4.43
N GLU A 38 11.79 1.78 -5.70
CA GLU A 38 12.81 0.80 -6.13
C GLU A 38 14.24 1.16 -5.69
N PRO A 39 14.75 2.40 -5.88
CA PRO A 39 16.04 2.77 -5.30
C PRO A 39 15.98 2.89 -3.77
N LEU A 40 14.83 3.32 -3.22
CA LEU A 40 14.66 3.52 -1.77
C LEU A 40 14.74 2.21 -0.98
N VAL A 41 14.20 1.10 -1.51
CA VAL A 41 14.27 -0.21 -0.84
C VAL A 41 15.71 -0.75 -0.76
N LEU A 42 16.54 -0.45 -1.76
CA LEU A 42 17.96 -0.83 -1.76
C LEU A 42 18.76 -0.04 -0.72
N GLU A 43 18.37 1.22 -0.47
CA GLU A 43 18.94 2.04 0.58
C GLU A 43 18.48 1.57 1.97
N ALA A 44 17.19 1.24 2.12
CA ALA A 44 16.62 0.72 3.37
C ALA A 44 17.37 -0.52 3.87
N LYS A 45 17.66 -1.46 2.96
CA LYS A 45 18.37 -2.70 3.26
C LYS A 45 19.82 -2.49 3.77
N LYS A 46 20.43 -1.34 3.46
CA LYS A 46 21.82 -1.03 3.85
C LYS A 46 21.92 -0.30 5.19
N ASN A 47 20.80 0.10 5.78
CA ASN A 47 20.78 0.92 6.99
C ASN A 47 19.87 0.28 8.05
N LYS A 48 20.47 -0.10 9.19
CA LYS A 48 19.75 -0.73 10.31
C LYS A 48 18.55 0.09 10.82
N ALA A 49 18.59 1.42 10.69
CA ALA A 49 17.49 2.27 11.13
C ALA A 49 16.24 2.20 10.24
N THR A 50 16.40 1.76 8.99
CA THR A 50 15.33 1.69 7.99
C THR A 50 15.11 0.27 7.44
N GLU A 51 15.95 -0.69 7.82
CA GLU A 51 15.88 -2.09 7.40
C GLU A 51 14.49 -2.71 7.66
N THR A 52 13.88 -2.40 8.80
CA THR A 52 12.54 -2.90 9.18
C THR A 52 11.42 -2.42 8.26
N MET A 53 11.63 -1.34 7.48
CA MET A 53 10.67 -0.84 6.50
C MET A 53 10.73 -1.61 5.17
N THR A 54 11.82 -2.36 4.92
CA THR A 54 12.07 -3.06 3.65
C THR A 54 10.89 -3.91 3.20
N PRO A 55 10.26 -4.75 4.05
CA PRO A 55 9.17 -5.61 3.61
C PRO A 55 7.92 -4.81 3.18
N LEU A 56 7.57 -3.74 3.89
CA LEU A 56 6.42 -2.90 3.53
C LEU A 56 6.67 -2.12 2.24
N ILE A 57 7.90 -1.63 2.04
CA ILE A 57 8.29 -0.97 0.78
C ILE A 57 8.20 -1.96 -0.39
N LYS A 58 8.72 -3.18 -0.22
CA LYS A 58 8.59 -4.25 -1.23
C LYS A 58 7.14 -4.56 -1.56
N PHE A 59 6.28 -4.63 -0.56
CA PHE A 59 4.84 -4.85 -0.77
C PHE A 59 4.21 -3.75 -1.64
N LYS A 60 4.50 -2.48 -1.34
CA LYS A 60 4.04 -1.34 -2.15
C LYS A 60 4.59 -1.38 -3.58
N ILE A 61 5.85 -1.79 -3.77
CA ILE A 61 6.43 -2.02 -5.10
C ILE A 61 5.66 -3.12 -5.84
N ALA A 62 5.39 -4.26 -5.20
CA ALA A 62 4.64 -5.35 -5.81
C ALA A 62 3.24 -4.91 -6.28
N LEU A 63 2.55 -4.13 -5.45
CA LEU A 63 1.25 -3.53 -5.81
C LEU A 63 1.35 -2.57 -7.00
N CYS A 64 2.37 -1.72 -7.03
CA CYS A 64 2.57 -0.84 -8.18
C CYS A 64 2.87 -1.62 -9.45
N LYS A 65 3.70 -2.68 -9.37
CA LYS A 65 4.00 -3.59 -10.49
C LYS A 65 2.74 -4.27 -11.03
N ILE A 66 1.85 -4.74 -10.15
CA ILE A 66 0.53 -5.26 -10.57
C ILE A 66 -0.23 -4.22 -11.39
N LYS A 67 -0.29 -2.95 -10.92
CA LYS A 67 -1.04 -1.89 -11.63
C LYS A 67 -0.40 -1.43 -12.93
N THR A 68 0.92 -1.53 -13.05
CA THR A 68 1.64 -1.16 -14.27
C THR A 68 1.81 -2.33 -15.24
N GLY A 69 1.25 -3.51 -14.94
CA GLY A 69 1.23 -4.69 -15.82
C GLY A 69 2.41 -5.65 -15.67
N ASP A 70 3.27 -5.44 -14.67
CA ASP A 70 4.41 -6.32 -14.33
C ASP A 70 4.02 -7.34 -13.26
N LEU A 71 3.06 -8.23 -13.57
CA LEU A 71 2.62 -9.25 -12.61
C LEU A 71 3.76 -10.22 -12.24
N ALA A 72 4.62 -10.57 -13.20
CA ALA A 72 5.76 -11.46 -12.95
C ALA A 72 6.76 -10.84 -11.96
N GLY A 73 7.05 -9.54 -12.07
CA GLY A 73 7.89 -8.84 -11.11
C GLY A 73 7.24 -8.73 -9.72
N ALA A 74 5.92 -8.59 -9.64
CA ALA A 74 5.20 -8.64 -8.36
C ALA A 74 5.29 -10.04 -7.73
N GLU A 75 5.08 -11.10 -8.50
CA GLU A 75 5.24 -12.49 -8.05
C GLU A 75 6.66 -12.78 -7.55
N ALA A 76 7.68 -12.28 -8.27
CA ALA A 76 9.07 -12.41 -7.87
C ALA A 76 9.35 -11.78 -6.50
N ILE A 77 8.82 -10.58 -6.23
CA ILE A 77 8.97 -9.90 -4.93
C ILE A 77 8.34 -10.72 -3.79
N VAL A 78 7.14 -11.25 -4.01
CA VAL A 78 6.45 -12.06 -3.00
C VAL A 78 7.23 -13.34 -2.72
N ALA A 79 7.81 -13.95 -3.76
CA ALA A 79 8.62 -15.16 -3.66
C ALA A 79 10.01 -14.96 -3.04
N GLU A 80 10.44 -13.71 -2.76
CA GLU A 80 11.66 -13.47 -1.96
C GLU A 80 11.49 -13.86 -0.48
N THR A 81 10.25 -14.08 -0.04
CA THR A 81 9.89 -14.52 1.30
C THR A 81 8.97 -15.73 1.21
N ASP A 82 8.85 -16.48 2.30
CA ASP A 82 7.91 -17.58 2.43
C ASP A 82 7.12 -17.51 3.74
N PHE A 83 6.41 -18.59 4.09
CA PHE A 83 5.53 -18.64 5.25
C PHE A 83 6.27 -18.70 6.60
N LEU A 84 7.59 -18.92 6.59
CA LEU A 84 8.47 -18.96 7.76
C LEU A 84 9.07 -17.59 8.09
N ASP A 85 8.95 -16.60 7.19
CA ASP A 85 9.44 -15.24 7.45
C ASP A 85 8.64 -14.54 8.56
N ASP A 86 9.36 -13.78 9.39
CA ASP A 86 8.79 -12.97 10.49
C ASP A 86 8.09 -11.69 10.00
N SER A 87 7.83 -11.57 8.70
CA SER A 87 7.18 -10.42 8.07
C SER A 87 5.84 -10.80 7.44
N PRO A 88 4.82 -9.91 7.50
CA PRO A 88 3.57 -10.11 6.78
C PRO A 88 3.67 -10.12 5.25
N LEU A 89 4.84 -9.80 4.66
CA LEU A 89 5.02 -9.64 3.20
C LEU A 89 4.50 -10.82 2.39
N PHE A 90 4.88 -12.04 2.74
CA PHE A 90 4.46 -13.21 1.99
C PHE A 90 2.92 -13.32 1.96
N TYR A 91 2.26 -13.18 3.11
CA TYR A 91 0.81 -13.35 3.22
C TYR A 91 0.02 -12.23 2.55
N PHE A 92 0.42 -10.97 2.75
CA PHE A 92 -0.23 -9.83 2.09
C PHE A 92 0.06 -9.79 0.59
N GLY A 93 1.26 -10.20 0.18
CA GLY A 93 1.66 -10.38 -1.20
C GLY A 93 0.81 -11.43 -1.91
N GLN A 94 0.62 -12.60 -1.30
CA GLN A 94 -0.29 -13.62 -1.83
C GLN A 94 -1.71 -13.09 -1.98
N ALA A 95 -2.23 -12.38 -0.97
CA ALA A 95 -3.55 -11.76 -1.07
C ALA A 95 -3.65 -10.79 -2.27
N ALA A 96 -2.64 -9.93 -2.47
CA ALA A 96 -2.60 -9.02 -3.60
C ALA A 96 -2.56 -9.73 -4.96
N LEU A 97 -1.82 -10.84 -5.07
CA LEU A 97 -1.76 -11.65 -6.30
C LEU A 97 -3.09 -12.35 -6.61
N HIS A 98 -3.81 -12.81 -5.59
CA HIS A 98 -5.16 -13.35 -5.75
C HIS A 98 -6.15 -12.26 -6.18
N TYR A 99 -6.09 -11.07 -5.57
CA TYR A 99 -6.88 -9.92 -6.03
C TYR A 99 -6.59 -9.54 -7.50
N ALA A 100 -5.32 -9.57 -7.92
CA ALA A 100 -4.93 -9.29 -9.30
C ALA A 100 -5.46 -10.31 -10.32
N LYS A 101 -5.88 -11.50 -9.85
CA LYS A 101 -6.44 -12.60 -10.64
C LYS A 101 -7.97 -12.71 -10.47
N ASP A 102 -8.62 -11.67 -9.94
CA ASP A 102 -10.05 -11.62 -9.61
C ASP A 102 -10.51 -12.74 -8.65
N ASP A 103 -9.60 -13.28 -7.84
CA ASP A 103 -9.88 -14.31 -6.83
C ASP A 103 -9.97 -13.70 -5.42
N GLY A 104 -11.11 -13.04 -5.15
CA GLY A 104 -11.37 -12.44 -3.84
C GLY A 104 -11.40 -13.47 -2.69
N VAL A 105 -11.88 -14.69 -2.94
CA VAL A 105 -11.94 -15.74 -1.91
C VAL A 105 -10.55 -16.21 -1.50
N GLY A 106 -9.66 -16.42 -2.47
CA GLY A 106 -8.26 -16.72 -2.23
C GLY A 106 -7.56 -15.58 -1.49
N ALA A 107 -7.82 -14.34 -1.87
CA ALA A 107 -7.25 -13.17 -1.20
C ALA A 107 -7.64 -13.09 0.27
N GLU A 108 -8.94 -13.21 0.58
CA GLU A 108 -9.45 -13.21 1.95
C GLU A 108 -8.90 -14.37 2.79
N THR A 109 -8.71 -15.54 2.17
CA THR A 109 -8.08 -16.70 2.83
C THR A 109 -6.66 -16.37 3.29
N TRP A 110 -5.88 -15.67 2.47
CA TRP A 110 -4.53 -15.25 2.84
C TRP A 110 -4.51 -14.16 3.90
N LEU A 111 -5.40 -13.17 3.81
CA LEU A 111 -5.53 -12.13 4.84
C LEU A 111 -5.92 -12.72 6.20
N ALA A 112 -6.87 -13.67 6.23
CA ALA A 112 -7.26 -14.36 7.46
C ALA A 112 -6.08 -15.12 8.11
N ARG A 113 -5.21 -15.74 7.29
CA ARG A 113 -3.98 -16.39 7.77
C ARG A 113 -3.03 -15.36 8.38
N ALA A 114 -2.80 -14.24 7.71
CA ALA A 114 -1.96 -13.16 8.20
C ALA A 114 -2.46 -12.65 9.57
N THR A 115 -3.76 -12.38 9.70
CA THR A 115 -4.38 -11.93 10.95
C THR A 115 -4.20 -12.93 12.10
N ARG A 116 -4.18 -14.23 11.82
CA ARG A 116 -3.96 -15.25 12.85
C ARG A 116 -2.50 -15.32 13.31
N ILE A 117 -1.56 -15.23 12.38
CA ILE A 117 -0.12 -15.42 12.63
C ILE A 117 0.49 -14.18 13.26
N PHE A 118 0.18 -13.01 12.71
CA PHE A 118 0.76 -11.72 13.09
C PHE A 118 -0.12 -10.95 14.08
N ARG A 119 -0.93 -11.66 14.86
CA ARG A 119 -1.81 -11.05 15.85
C ARG A 119 -0.98 -10.34 16.92
N SER A 120 -1.09 -9.02 17.01
CA SER A 120 -0.58 -8.23 18.13
C SER A 120 -1.74 -7.75 19.02
N SER A 121 -1.46 -7.50 20.31
CA SER A 121 -2.46 -7.08 21.30
C SER A 121 -3.19 -5.79 20.94
N ASN A 122 -2.59 -4.94 20.10
CA ASN A 122 -3.15 -3.67 19.64
C ASN A 122 -3.39 -3.61 18.12
N GLY A 123 -3.19 -4.71 17.38
CA GLY A 123 -3.27 -4.75 15.91
C GLY A 123 -2.21 -3.94 15.15
N GLY A 124 -1.32 -3.20 15.84
CA GLY A 124 -0.42 -2.23 15.23
C GLY A 124 0.60 -2.81 14.25
N LEU A 125 0.92 -4.11 14.34
CA LEU A 125 1.82 -4.76 13.39
C LEU A 125 1.20 -4.83 11.98
N LEU A 126 -0.10 -5.11 11.89
CA LEU A 126 -0.81 -5.32 10.63
C LEU A 126 -1.40 -4.04 10.05
N ALA A 127 -1.62 -3.00 10.86
CA ALA A 127 -2.25 -1.76 10.42
C ALA A 127 -1.62 -1.16 9.15
N PRO A 128 -0.29 -0.98 9.02
CA PRO A 128 0.31 -0.40 7.81
C PRO A 128 0.05 -1.23 6.54
N TRP A 129 -0.09 -2.54 6.68
CA TRP A 129 -0.34 -3.46 5.57
C TRP A 129 -1.79 -3.43 5.12
N GLN A 130 -2.71 -3.35 6.09
CA GLN A 130 -4.14 -3.19 5.85
C GLN A 130 -4.43 -1.83 5.22
N ASP A 131 -3.86 -0.75 5.77
CA ASP A 131 -3.98 0.60 5.23
C ASP A 131 -3.50 0.65 3.78
N THR A 132 -2.36 0.01 3.48
CA THR A 132 -1.85 -0.08 2.11
C THR A 132 -2.85 -0.74 1.15
N LEU A 133 -3.52 -1.83 1.55
CA LEU A 133 -4.55 -2.48 0.72
C LEU A 133 -5.84 -1.66 0.60
N ILE A 134 -6.21 -0.89 1.64
CA ILE A 134 -7.33 0.05 1.61
C ILE A 134 -7.06 1.17 0.62
N GLU A 135 -5.91 1.83 0.76
CA GLU A 135 -5.45 2.92 -0.11
C GLU A 135 -5.34 2.48 -1.57
N PHE A 136 -4.90 1.25 -1.79
CA PHE A 136 -4.83 0.65 -3.11
C PHE A 136 -6.22 0.28 -3.69
N GLY A 137 -7.22 0.11 -2.84
CA GLY A 137 -8.61 -0.20 -3.21
C GLY A 137 -8.93 -1.69 -3.30
N TYR A 138 -8.12 -2.56 -2.71
CA TYR A 138 -8.37 -4.01 -2.66
C TYR A 138 -9.29 -4.42 -1.51
N ILE A 139 -9.23 -3.71 -0.38
CA ILE A 139 -10.15 -3.94 0.74
C ILE A 139 -10.90 -2.65 1.07
N LYS A 140 -12.16 -2.76 1.50
CA LYS A 140 -12.96 -1.61 1.93
C LYS A 140 -12.53 -1.18 3.32
N SER A 141 -12.47 0.14 3.55
CA SER A 141 -12.37 0.66 4.92
C SER A 141 -13.69 0.44 5.64
N PHE A 142 -13.64 -0.15 6.83
CA PHE A 142 -14.80 -0.29 7.72
C PHE A 142 -15.02 0.95 8.60
N TYR A 143 -14.11 1.94 8.58
CA TYR A 143 -14.19 3.17 9.39
C TYR A 143 -14.98 4.32 8.74
N GLY A 144 -15.73 4.05 7.67
CA GLY A 144 -16.55 5.04 6.99
C GLY A 144 -17.68 4.38 6.22
N GLY A 145 -18.67 3.86 6.93
CA GLY A 145 -19.97 3.59 6.33
C GLY A 145 -20.52 4.88 5.73
N ASP A 146 -20.91 4.81 4.46
CA ASP A 146 -21.83 5.72 3.77
C ASP A 146 -21.67 7.21 4.09
N LEU A 147 -20.64 7.84 3.53
CA LEU A 147 -20.85 9.19 3.02
C LEU A 147 -21.33 9.05 1.58
N GLU A 148 -22.61 8.70 1.44
CA GLU A 148 -23.37 9.10 0.27
C GLU A 148 -23.23 10.63 0.17
N VAL A 149 -22.41 11.07 -0.78
CA VAL A 149 -22.46 12.46 -1.22
C VAL A 149 -23.77 12.56 -1.98
N GLU A 150 -24.84 13.00 -1.31
CA GLU A 150 -26.05 13.45 -1.99
C GLU A 150 -25.65 14.60 -2.94
N SER A 151 -25.39 14.25 -4.19
CA SER A 151 -25.34 15.20 -5.29
C SER A 151 -26.78 15.60 -5.62
N GLY A 152 -27.33 16.49 -4.80
CA GLY A 152 -28.68 17.02 -4.96
C GLY A 152 -28.65 18.54 -5.09
N ILE A 153 -28.10 19.06 -6.19
CA ILE A 153 -28.42 20.42 -6.60
C ILE A 153 -29.91 20.41 -6.97
N SER A 154 -30.75 20.98 -6.10
CA SER A 154 -32.13 21.32 -6.45
C SER A 154 -32.12 22.66 -7.20
N THR A 155 -32.25 22.59 -8.52
CA THR A 155 -32.61 23.72 -9.38
C THR A 155 -34.12 23.75 -9.62
N GLY A 156 -34.75 24.90 -9.34
CA GLY A 156 -36.11 25.28 -9.80
C GLY A 156 -37.01 25.69 -8.63
N SER A 157 -37.41 26.95 -8.39
CA SER A 157 -38.09 28.00 -9.19
C SER A 157 -39.63 27.95 -9.11
N GLY A 158 -40.26 29.08 -8.68
CA GLY A 158 -41.70 29.43 -8.77
C GLY A 158 -42.45 29.20 -7.44
N GLY A 159 -43.03 30.22 -6.76
CA GLY A 159 -44.25 30.96 -7.13
C GLY A 159 -45.46 30.09 -6.77
N GLU A 160 -46.36 30.41 -5.85
CA GLU A 160 -47.05 31.67 -5.49
C GLU A 160 -47.18 31.86 -3.96
#